data_AF-A0A2A9FVW2-F1
#
_entry.id   AF-A0A2A9FVW2-F1
#
_cell.length_a   1.000
_cell.length_b   1.000
_cell.length_c   1.000
_cell.angle_alpha   90.00
_cell.angle_beta   90.00
_cell.angle_gamma   90.00
#
_symmetry.space_group_name_H-M   'P 1'
#
loop_
_entity.id
_entity.type
_entity.pdbx_description
1 polymer ?
#
loop_
_entity_poly.entity_id
_entity_poly.type
_entity_poly.pdbx_seq_one_letter_code
_entity_poly.pdbx_strand_id
1 'polypeptide(L)'
;MADIFLQTYTLVITGAPYSSQAPQTALDFARAAVAAGHQIDRVFLYGDGVHIASALACPPSDEPHWPRLWSEFLAEHGIPAVACVASALRRGLVDSGEQQRYELPAHNILAPFEIAGLGEWVEASACSKVLYFHSGA
;
A
#
# COMPACT_ATOMS: atom_id res chain seq x y z
N MET A 1 -28.53 -19.47 3.63
CA MET A 1 -27.13 -19.14 3.30
C MET A 1 -27.17 -17.83 2.54
N ALA A 2 -26.61 -16.76 3.10
CA ALA A 2 -26.55 -15.50 2.37
C ALA A 2 -25.75 -15.72 1.08
N ASP A 3 -26.33 -15.36 -0.06
CA ASP A 3 -25.62 -15.26 -1.32
C ASP A 3 -24.59 -14.14 -1.16
N ILE A 4 -23.36 -14.50 -0.80
CA ILE A 4 -22.27 -13.54 -0.66
C ILE A 4 -21.85 -13.20 -2.08
N PHE A 5 -22.46 -12.15 -2.64
CA PHE A 5 -21.98 -11.56 -3.89
C PHE A 5 -20.50 -11.24 -3.73
N LEU A 6 -19.63 -11.87 -4.52
CA LEU A 6 -18.21 -11.58 -4.54
C LEU A 6 -18.00 -10.10 -4.83
N GLN A 7 -17.17 -9.46 -4.02
CA GLN A 7 -16.88 -8.03 -4.10
C GLN A 7 -15.40 -7.84 -4.45
N THR A 8 -15.13 -6.74 -5.11
CA THR A 8 -13.78 -6.29 -5.42
C THR A 8 -13.52 -4.98 -4.69
N TYR A 9 -12.39 -4.91 -3.97
CA TYR A 9 -12.03 -3.77 -3.13
C TYR A 9 -10.75 -3.09 -3.61
N THR A 10 -10.72 -1.77 -3.50
CA THR A 10 -9.48 -0.98 -3.53
C THR A 10 -9.22 -0.47 -2.13
N LEU A 11 -8.00 -0.68 -1.61
CA LEU A 11 -7.62 -0.22 -0.28
C LEU A 11 -6.79 1.06 -0.41
N VAL A 12 -7.25 2.15 0.21
CA VAL A 12 -6.49 3.40 0.31
C VAL A 12 -5.97 3.54 1.73
N ILE A 13 -4.66 3.54 1.91
CA ILE A 13 -4.04 3.62 3.22
C ILE A 13 -3.33 4.97 3.34
N THR A 14 -3.73 5.77 4.33
CA THR A 14 -3.20 7.12 4.52
C THR A 14 -2.36 7.32 5.77
N GLY A 15 -2.44 6.39 6.74
CA GLY A 15 -1.64 6.41 7.95
C GLY A 15 -0.31 5.66 7.83
N ALA A 16 0.76 6.20 8.43
CA ALA A 16 2.08 5.56 8.46
C ALA A 16 2.11 4.30 9.35
N PRO A 17 2.99 3.32 9.05
CA PRO A 17 3.32 2.25 9.99
C PRO A 17 3.97 2.84 11.25
N TYR A 18 3.79 2.14 12.38
CA TYR A 18 4.32 2.51 13.71
C TYR A 18 3.71 3.77 14.36
N SER A 19 3.16 4.69 13.56
CA SER A 19 2.45 5.90 14.06
C SER A 19 0.92 5.76 14.01
N SER A 20 0.40 4.75 13.34
CA SER A 20 -1.04 4.49 13.25
C SER A 20 -1.35 3.01 13.11
N GLN A 21 -2.57 2.61 13.50
CA GLN A 21 -3.07 1.25 13.28
C GLN A 21 -3.54 1.02 11.83
N ALA A 22 -3.60 2.06 11.00
CA ALA A 22 -4.16 1.99 9.65
C ALA A 22 -3.55 0.86 8.79
N PRO A 23 -2.20 0.68 8.76
CA PRO A 23 -1.59 -0.40 7.97
C PRO A 23 -1.93 -1.80 8.48
N GLN A 24 -2.09 -1.96 9.80
CA GLN A 24 -2.46 -3.24 10.40
C GLN A 24 -3.91 -3.58 10.07
N THR A 25 -4.84 -2.66 10.36
CA THR A 25 -6.27 -2.88 10.14
C THR A 25 -6.58 -3.13 8.65
N ALA A 26 -5.89 -2.42 7.75
CA ALA A 26 -6.02 -2.64 6.31
C ALA A 26 -5.53 -4.04 5.89
N LEU A 27 -4.41 -4.52 6.45
CA LEU A 27 -3.85 -5.84 6.13
C LEU A 27 -4.74 -6.97 6.65
N ASP A 28 -5.23 -6.82 7.89
CA ASP A 28 -6.15 -7.78 8.50
C ASP A 28 -7.46 -7.87 7.72
N PHE A 29 -8.00 -6.72 7.27
CA PHE A 29 -9.14 -6.68 6.36
C PHE A 29 -8.83 -7.39 5.03
N ALA A 30 -7.70 -7.09 4.40
CA ALA A 30 -7.34 -7.65 3.10
C ALA A 30 -7.25 -9.19 3.16
N ARG A 31 -6.58 -9.72 4.20
CA ARG A 31 -6.48 -11.17 4.46
C ARG A 31 -7.85 -11.80 4.66
N ALA A 32 -8.69 -11.19 5.50
CA ALA A 32 -10.05 -11.69 5.75
C ALA A 32 -10.92 -11.67 4.48
N ALA A 33 -10.82 -10.60 3.68
CA ALA A 33 -11.56 -10.46 2.43
C ALA A 33 -11.15 -11.55 1.42
N VAL A 34 -9.85 -11.76 1.21
CA VAL A 34 -9.34 -12.82 0.33
C VAL A 34 -9.76 -14.21 0.84
N ALA A 35 -9.66 -14.47 2.14
CA ALA A 35 -10.11 -15.73 2.74
C ALA A 35 -11.62 -15.99 2.57
N ALA A 36 -12.43 -14.93 2.50
CA ALA A 36 -13.86 -15.00 2.21
C ALA A 36 -14.19 -15.10 0.70
N GLY A 37 -13.18 -15.15 -0.17
CA GLY A 37 -13.33 -15.25 -1.63
C GLY A 37 -13.48 -13.90 -2.35
N HIS A 38 -13.42 -12.78 -1.62
CA HIS A 38 -13.42 -11.45 -2.25
C HIS A 38 -12.07 -11.15 -2.92
N GLN A 39 -12.05 -10.15 -3.79
CA GLN A 39 -10.85 -9.70 -4.49
C GLN A 39 -10.37 -8.36 -3.94
N ILE A 40 -9.05 -8.21 -3.85
CA ILE A 40 -8.40 -6.91 -3.69
C ILE A 40 -7.86 -6.53 -5.07
N ASP A 41 -8.44 -5.51 -5.70
CA ASP A 41 -8.00 -5.02 -7.00
C ASP A 41 -6.62 -4.38 -6.90
N ARG A 42 -6.42 -3.52 -5.88
CA ARG A 42 -5.14 -2.88 -5.60
C ARG A 42 -5.08 -2.24 -4.22
N VAL A 43 -3.86 -1.86 -3.86
CA VAL A 43 -3.57 -1.00 -2.71
C VAL A 43 -3.00 0.34 -3.20
N PHE A 44 -3.53 1.44 -2.68
CA PHE A 44 -3.05 2.78 -2.94
C PHE A 44 -2.56 3.43 -1.65
N LEU A 45 -1.29 3.78 -1.61
CA LEU A 45 -0.66 4.47 -0.49
C LEU A 45 -0.64 5.97 -0.77
N TYR A 46 -1.24 6.74 0.14
CA TYR A 46 -1.35 8.19 0.02
C TYR A 46 -0.95 8.86 1.33
N GLY A 47 -0.54 10.13 1.29
CA GLY A 47 -0.15 10.83 2.53
C GLY A 47 1.00 10.10 3.24
N ASP A 48 0.85 9.82 4.53
CA ASP A 48 1.87 9.14 5.34
C ASP A 48 1.89 7.61 5.10
N GLY A 49 0.84 7.05 4.51
CA GLY A 49 0.76 5.62 4.18
C GLY A 49 1.85 5.15 3.22
N VAL A 50 2.47 6.06 2.45
CA VAL A 50 3.59 5.73 1.56
C VAL A 50 4.78 5.10 2.29
N HIS A 51 4.95 5.36 3.59
CA HIS A 51 6.03 4.75 4.38
C HIS A 51 5.94 3.22 4.47
N ILE A 52 4.80 2.61 4.17
CA ILE A 52 4.66 1.15 4.02
C ILE A 52 5.53 0.62 2.87
N ALA A 53 5.78 1.42 1.82
CA ALA A 53 6.57 1.01 0.66
C ALA A 53 8.10 1.12 0.85
N SER A 54 8.57 1.50 2.04
CA SER A 54 10.01 1.69 2.27
C SER A 54 10.75 0.36 2.46
N ALA A 55 11.80 0.14 1.68
CA ALA A 55 12.76 -0.97 1.85
C ALA A 55 13.75 -0.74 3.00
N LEU A 56 13.77 0.47 3.58
CA LEU A 56 14.74 0.88 4.60
C LEU A 56 14.17 0.87 6.03
N ALA A 57 12.90 0.48 6.20
CA ALA A 57 12.34 0.32 7.54
C ALA A 57 13.10 -0.79 8.29
N CYS A 58 13.50 -0.51 9.53
CA CYS A 58 14.25 -1.44 10.37
C CYS A 58 13.69 -1.37 11.81
N PRO A 59 12.49 -1.92 12.05
CA PRO A 59 11.91 -1.95 13.39
C PRO A 59 12.70 -2.89 14.32
N PRO A 60 12.55 -2.75 15.65
CA PRO A 60 13.02 -3.73 16.62
C PRO A 60 12.54 -5.16 16.32
N SER A 61 13.30 -6.16 16.75
CA SER A 61 13.01 -7.58 16.44
C SER A 61 11.72 -8.12 17.08
N ASP A 62 11.23 -7.46 18.13
CA ASP A 62 9.98 -7.76 18.83
C ASP A 62 8.77 -6.98 18.26
N GLU A 63 8.98 -6.16 17.23
CA GLU A 63 7.92 -5.42 16.54
C GLU A 63 7.63 -5.99 15.14
N PRO A 64 6.37 -5.88 14.66
CA PRO A 64 6.01 -6.31 13.31
C PRO A 64 6.70 -5.45 12.23
N HIS A 65 7.28 -6.13 11.24
CA HIS A 65 7.89 -5.48 10.09
C HIS A 65 6.85 -5.16 9.01
N TRP A 66 6.04 -4.11 9.22
CA TRP A 66 4.89 -3.80 8.37
C TRP A 66 5.19 -3.69 6.87
N PRO A 67 6.24 -2.99 6.39
CA PRO A 67 6.58 -2.98 4.97
C PRO A 67 6.78 -4.37 4.36
N ARG A 68 7.45 -5.26 5.10
CA ARG A 68 7.71 -6.63 4.68
C ARG A 68 6.43 -7.47 4.66
N LEU A 69 5.61 -7.39 5.72
CA LEU A 69 4.33 -8.11 5.79
C LEU A 69 3.37 -7.71 4.66
N TRP A 70 3.34 -6.43 4.30
CA TRP A 70 2.58 -5.96 3.15
C TRP A 70 3.18 -6.45 1.83
N SER A 71 4.50 -6.31 1.64
CA SER A 71 5.19 -6.80 0.44
C SER A 71 4.93 -8.29 0.18
N GLU A 72 5.05 -9.12 1.22
CA GLU A 72 4.80 -10.56 1.16
C GLU A 72 3.35 -10.85 0.76
N PHE A 73 2.37 -10.21 1.42
CA PHE A 73 0.95 -10.38 1.10
C PHE A 73 0.61 -9.97 -0.34
N LEU A 74 1.13 -8.83 -0.80
CA LEU A 74 0.90 -8.33 -2.15
C LEU A 74 1.48 -9.26 -3.20
N ALA A 75 2.72 -9.75 -2.97
CA ALA A 75 3.38 -10.68 -3.86
C ALA A 75 2.68 -12.05 -3.91
N GLU A 76 2.27 -12.59 -2.75
CA GLU A 76 1.56 -13.86 -2.64
C GLU A 76 0.25 -13.87 -3.45
N HIS A 77 -0.48 -12.76 -3.44
CA HIS A 77 -1.78 -12.65 -4.11
C HIS A 77 -1.73 -11.92 -5.46
N GLY A 78 -0.55 -11.49 -5.92
CA GLY A 78 -0.39 -10.74 -7.17
C GLY A 78 -1.17 -9.42 -7.20
N ILE A 79 -1.29 -8.74 -6.05
CA ILE A 79 -2.05 -7.50 -5.90
C ILE A 79 -1.15 -6.30 -6.25
N PRO A 80 -1.50 -5.48 -7.25
CA PRO A 80 -0.80 -4.23 -7.54
C PRO A 80 -0.85 -3.28 -6.35
N ALA A 81 0.27 -2.62 -6.06
CA ALA A 81 0.35 -1.62 -5.01
C ALA A 81 1.12 -0.37 -5.45
N VAL A 82 0.48 0.78 -5.31
CA VAL A 82 1.02 2.06 -5.79
C VAL A 82 1.19 3.01 -4.62
N ALA A 83 2.37 3.62 -4.52
CA ALA A 83 2.61 4.81 -3.72
C ALA A 83 2.43 6.07 -4.57
N CYS A 84 1.57 6.98 -4.10
CA CYS A 84 1.35 8.26 -4.78
C CYS A 84 2.67 9.04 -4.92
N VAL A 85 3.07 9.34 -6.16
CA VAL A 85 4.33 10.03 -6.48
C VAL A 85 4.55 11.31 -5.69
N ALA A 86 3.54 12.17 -5.60
CA ALA A 86 3.67 13.42 -4.85
C ALA A 86 3.85 13.20 -3.34
N SER A 87 3.25 12.13 -2.80
CA SER A 87 3.36 11.80 -1.37
C SER A 87 4.69 11.10 -1.06
N ALA A 88 5.11 10.19 -1.94
CA ALA A 88 6.35 9.41 -1.84
C ALA A 88 7.57 10.33 -1.92
N LEU A 89 7.68 11.13 -2.98
CA LEU A 89 8.82 12.03 -3.19
C LEU A 89 8.97 13.05 -2.05
N ARG A 90 7.86 13.63 -1.57
CA ARG A 90 7.87 14.58 -0.43
C ARG A 90 8.41 13.95 0.85
N ARG A 91 8.31 12.62 1.00
CA ARG A 91 8.74 11.85 2.17
C ARG A 91 10.03 11.07 1.94
N GLY A 92 10.70 11.31 0.81
CA GLY A 92 11.96 10.64 0.49
C GLY A 92 11.82 9.18 0.11
N LEU A 93 10.65 8.76 -0.38
CA LEU A 93 10.49 7.46 -1.04
C LEU A 93 10.62 7.65 -2.54
N VAL A 94 11.54 6.90 -3.12
CA VAL A 94 12.00 7.04 -4.50
C VAL A 94 12.24 5.67 -5.09
N ASP A 95 11.79 5.48 -6.32
CA ASP A 95 12.13 4.32 -7.13
C ASP A 95 13.37 4.63 -8.00
N SER A 96 13.80 3.66 -8.81
CA SER A 96 14.97 3.83 -9.67
C SER A 96 14.81 4.92 -10.75
N GLY A 97 13.59 5.12 -11.26
CA GLY A 97 13.31 6.13 -12.28
C GLY A 97 13.39 7.54 -11.71
N GLU A 98 12.76 7.77 -10.56
CA GLU A 98 12.79 9.05 -9.87
C GLU A 98 14.17 9.33 -9.26
N GLN A 99 14.90 8.31 -8.82
CA GLN A 99 16.31 8.45 -8.45
C GLN A 99 17.13 9.04 -9.61
N GLN A 100 17.02 8.46 -10.81
CA GLN A 100 17.75 8.94 -11.98
C GLN A 100 17.32 10.36 -12.36
N ARG A 101 16.00 10.62 -12.37
CA ARG A 101 15.41 11.89 -12.76
C ARG A 101 15.85 13.06 -11.87
N TYR A 102 15.97 12.82 -10.57
CA TYR A 102 16.32 13.84 -9.58
C TYR A 102 17.77 13.75 -9.10
N GLU A 103 18.60 12.94 -9.76
CA GLU A 103 20.03 12.78 -9.47
C GLU A 103 20.31 12.39 -8.00
N LEU A 104 19.46 11.52 -7.45
CA LEU A 104 19.55 11.09 -6.06
C LEU A 104 20.56 9.95 -5.90
N PRO A 105 21.21 9.83 -4.72
CA PRO A 105 22.25 8.84 -4.51
C PRO A 105 21.74 7.39 -4.43
N ALA A 106 20.45 7.19 -4.14
CA ALA A 106 19.84 5.87 -3.98
C ALA A 106 18.32 5.92 -4.18
N HIS A 107 17.73 4.74 -4.40
CA HIS A 107 16.29 4.49 -4.32
C HIS A 107 15.97 3.56 -3.14
N ASN A 108 14.73 3.55 -2.67
CA ASN A 108 14.34 2.85 -1.44
C ASN A 108 12.92 2.28 -1.44
N ILE A 109 12.28 2.15 -2.60
CA ILE A 109 11.01 1.43 -2.71
C ILE A 109 11.22 -0.07 -2.62
N LEU A 110 10.41 -0.73 -1.79
CA LEU A 110 10.35 -2.18 -1.63
C LEU A 110 9.45 -2.78 -2.71
N ALA A 111 9.87 -3.85 -3.39
CA ALA A 111 8.98 -4.58 -4.28
C ALA A 111 7.84 -5.26 -3.48
N PRO A 112 6.60 -5.40 -4.00
CA PRO A 112 6.16 -5.06 -5.35
C PRO A 112 5.54 -3.65 -5.45
N PHE A 113 5.86 -2.72 -4.55
CA PHE A 113 5.33 -1.36 -4.64
C PHE A 113 5.93 -0.61 -5.83
N GLU A 114 5.09 0.20 -6.48
CA GLU A 114 5.48 1.10 -7.56
C GLU A 114 5.15 2.55 -7.19
N ILE A 115 5.83 3.52 -7.81
CA ILE A 115 5.47 4.94 -7.68
C ILE A 115 4.70 5.35 -8.93
N ALA A 116 3.49 5.89 -8.74
CA ALA A 116 2.68 6.38 -9.85
C ALA A 116 1.81 7.60 -9.48
N GLY A 117 1.29 8.26 -10.53
CA GLY A 117 0.42 9.44 -10.42
C GLY A 117 -1.02 9.12 -10.02
N LEU A 118 -1.76 10.15 -9.61
CA LEU A 118 -3.19 10.02 -9.27
C LEU A 118 -4.06 9.62 -10.48
N GLY A 119 -3.64 9.97 -11.70
CA GLY A 119 -4.37 9.59 -12.93
C GLY A 119 -4.46 8.07 -13.11
N GLU A 120 -3.35 7.37 -12.88
CA GLU A 120 -3.29 5.90 -12.93
C GLU A 120 -4.13 5.24 -11.83
N TRP A 121 -4.41 5.96 -10.73
CA TRP A 121 -5.36 5.53 -9.69
C TRP A 121 -6.83 5.70 -10.10
N VAL A 122 -7.21 6.85 -10.68
CA VAL A 122 -8.61 7.14 -11.04
C VAL A 122 -9.14 6.11 -12.03
N GLU A 123 -8.35 5.81 -13.07
CA GLU A 123 -8.74 4.89 -14.14
C GLU A 123 -8.99 3.47 -13.65
N ALA A 124 -8.26 3.04 -12.63
CA ALA A 124 -8.38 1.72 -12.04
C ALA A 124 -9.59 1.53 -11.11
N SER A 125 -10.10 2.61 -10.51
CA SER A 125 -11.09 2.52 -9.42
C SER A 125 -12.53 2.27 -9.88
N ALA A 126 -12.81 2.27 -11.19
CA ALA A 126 -14.16 2.30 -11.74
C ALA A 126 -15.04 1.06 -11.42
N CYS A 127 -14.45 -0.06 -11.02
CA CYS A 127 -15.16 -1.33 -10.77
C CYS A 127 -14.98 -1.89 -9.35
N SER A 128 -14.49 -1.11 -8.38
CA SER A 128 -14.22 -1.59 -7.02
C SER A 128 -14.86 -0.73 -5.93
N LYS A 129 -15.14 -1.34 -4.78
CA LYS A 129 -15.49 -0.62 -3.55
C LYS A 129 -14.21 -0.07 -2.93
N VAL A 130 -14.12 1.25 -2.84
CA VAL A 130 -12.93 1.91 -2.26
C VAL A 130 -13.08 2.02 -0.75
N LEU A 131 -12.13 1.45 0.00
CA LEU A 131 -12.08 1.51 1.46
C LEU A 131 -10.86 2.31 1.89
N TYR A 132 -11.08 3.28 2.78
CA TYR A 132 -10.01 4.14 3.29
C TYR A 132 -9.65 3.78 4.73
N PHE A 133 -8.35 3.64 4.99
CA PHE A 133 -7.76 3.41 6.30
C PHE A 133 -6.89 4.62 6.66
N HIS A 134 -7.40 5.44 7.58
CA HIS A 134 -6.77 6.68 7.98
C HIS A 134 -5.93 6.54 9.25
N SER A 135 -4.95 7.41 9.45
CA SER A 135 -4.40 7.65 10.77
C SER A 135 -5.55 8.07 11.70
N GLY A 136 -5.69 7.41 12.85
CA GLY A 136 -6.65 7.83 13.87
C GLY A 136 -6.43 9.31 14.25
N ALA A 137 -7.54 9.99 14.58
CA ALA A 137 -7.50 11.38 15.06
C ALA A 137 -6.82 11.49 16.43
#